data_AF-A0A524JZ37-F1
#
_entry.id   AF-A0A524JZ37-F1
#
_cell.length_a   1.000
_cell.length_b   1.000
_cell.length_c   1.000
_cell.angle_alpha   90.00
_cell.angle_beta   90.00
_cell.angle_gamma   90.00
#
_symmetry.space_group_name_H-M   'P 1'
#
loop_
_entity.id
_entity.type
_entity.pdbx_description
1 polymer ?
#
loop_
_entity_poly.entity_id
_entity_poly.type
_entity_poly.pdbx_seq_one_letter_code
_entity_poly.pdbx_strand_id
1 'polypeptide(L)'
;MSRRPTHLPLDSEGIPILTDLVSDQELMHARDMAEPDETPAYLSTAQIADELLSSELFQQQLDEVAAELARGIRLQVEQALGTAIEDVINEALDRNNARSFELIRVQLEDAVPELLAKAMQDKGISR
;
A
#
# COMPACT_ATOMS: atom_id res chain seq x y z
N MET A 1 15.58 -19.42 -62.73
CA MET A 1 14.93 -18.42 -61.86
C MET A 1 13.67 -17.91 -62.53
N SER A 2 12.51 -18.18 -61.92
CA SER A 2 11.25 -17.42 -62.07
C SER A 2 10.27 -18.01 -61.05
N ARG A 3 10.26 -17.46 -59.83
CA ARG A 3 9.26 -17.82 -58.81
C ARG A 3 7.95 -17.17 -59.24
N ARG A 4 6.97 -17.97 -59.68
CA ARG A 4 5.61 -17.47 -59.90
C ARG A 4 5.00 -17.18 -58.52
N PRO A 5 4.29 -16.05 -58.34
CA PRO A 5 3.54 -15.81 -57.11
C PRO A 5 2.33 -16.74 -57.09
N THR A 6 2.36 -17.77 -56.25
CA THR A 6 1.17 -18.57 -55.90
C THR A 6 0.28 -17.72 -55.01
N HIS A 7 -0.62 -16.97 -55.63
CA HIS A 7 -1.71 -16.31 -54.93
C HIS A 7 -2.64 -17.41 -54.42
N LEU A 8 -2.54 -17.76 -53.13
CA LEU A 8 -3.44 -18.75 -52.54
C LEU A 8 -4.88 -18.22 -52.63
N PRO A 9 -5.85 -19.02 -53.12
CA PRO A 9 -7.25 -18.64 -53.09
C PRO A 9 -7.69 -18.49 -51.63
N LEU A 10 -8.30 -17.37 -51.31
CA LEU A 10 -8.85 -17.06 -49.98
C LEU A 10 -10.37 -17.30 -50.02
N ASP A 11 -10.96 -17.73 -48.92
CA ASP A 11 -12.42 -17.81 -48.77
C ASP A 11 -13.05 -16.42 -48.55
N SER A 12 -14.37 -16.39 -48.34
CA SER A 12 -15.13 -15.16 -48.08
C SER A 12 -14.73 -14.42 -46.80
N GLU A 13 -13.94 -15.05 -45.92
CA GLU A 13 -13.45 -14.48 -44.67
C GLU A 13 -11.94 -14.14 -44.74
N GLY A 14 -11.32 -14.32 -45.91
CA GLY A 14 -9.90 -14.04 -46.11
C GLY A 14 -8.97 -15.13 -45.59
N ILE A 15 -9.47 -16.36 -45.38
CA ILE A 15 -8.67 -17.50 -44.94
C ILE A 15 -8.20 -18.29 -46.17
N PRO A 16 -6.91 -18.65 -46.28
CA PRO A 16 -6.40 -19.38 -47.43
C PRO A 16 -6.99 -20.79 -47.50
N ILE A 17 -7.63 -21.11 -48.62
CA ILE A 17 -8.13 -22.42 -48.93
C ILE A 17 -6.97 -23.27 -49.43
N LEU A 18 -6.52 -24.21 -48.59
CA LEU A 18 -5.49 -25.18 -48.94
C LEU A 18 -6.09 -26.27 -49.85
N THR A 19 -6.10 -26.02 -51.16
CA THR A 19 -6.60 -26.97 -52.17
C THR A 19 -5.56 -27.98 -52.64
N ASP A 20 -4.30 -27.81 -52.24
CA ASP A 20 -3.22 -28.73 -52.60
C ASP A 20 -3.21 -29.89 -51.59
N LEU A 21 -3.70 -31.07 -51.99
CA LEU A 21 -3.61 -32.27 -51.18
C LEU A 21 -2.15 -32.71 -51.16
N VAL A 22 -1.47 -32.45 -50.03
CA VAL A 22 -0.11 -32.95 -49.79
C VAL A 22 -0.13 -34.48 -49.81
N SER A 23 0.72 -35.07 -50.64
CA SER A 23 0.81 -36.52 -50.74
C SER A 23 1.49 -37.09 -49.48
N ASP A 24 1.09 -38.28 -49.02
CA ASP A 24 1.71 -38.95 -47.84
C ASP A 24 3.24 -39.05 -47.95
N GLN A 25 3.75 -39.12 -49.18
CA GLN A 25 5.18 -39.20 -49.48
C GLN A 25 5.91 -37.87 -49.22
N GLU A 26 5.25 -36.73 -49.40
CA GLU A 26 5.79 -35.39 -49.09
C GLU A 26 5.73 -35.12 -47.58
N LEU A 27 4.71 -35.63 -46.89
CA LEU A 27 4.61 -35.62 -45.43
C LEU A 27 5.71 -36.46 -44.77
N MET A 28 6.06 -37.62 -45.34
CA MET A 28 7.18 -38.43 -44.85
C MET A 28 8.53 -37.75 -45.10
N HIS A 29 8.72 -37.12 -46.26
CA HIS A 29 9.95 -36.37 -46.54
C HIS A 29 10.11 -35.12 -45.65
N ALA A 30 9.01 -34.44 -45.32
CA ALA A 30 9.03 -33.32 -44.37
C ALA A 30 9.37 -33.78 -42.95
N ARG A 31 8.93 -34.97 -42.55
CA ARG A 31 9.23 -35.58 -41.25
C ARG A 31 10.70 -35.99 -41.12
N ASP A 32 11.32 -36.46 -42.19
CA ASP A 32 12.76 -36.78 -42.21
C ASP A 32 13.66 -35.54 -42.24
N MET A 33 13.11 -34.38 -42.64
CA MET A 33 13.78 -33.07 -42.65
C MET A 33 13.42 -32.19 -41.46
N ALA A 34 12.54 -32.66 -40.57
CA ALA A 34 12.27 -32.01 -39.30
C ALA A 34 13.51 -32.21 -38.43
N GLU A 35 14.37 -31.19 -38.37
CA GLU A 35 15.38 -31.06 -37.32
C GLU A 35 14.70 -31.31 -35.96
N PRO A 36 15.38 -31.99 -35.01
CA PRO A 36 14.78 -32.33 -33.74
C PRO A 36 14.28 -31.04 -33.10
N ASP A 37 12.96 -31.01 -32.94
CA ASP A 37 12.15 -30.09 -32.16
C ASP A 37 13.02 -29.43 -31.08
N GLU A 38 13.50 -28.20 -31.33
CA GLU A 38 13.93 -27.31 -30.26
C GLU A 38 12.64 -26.94 -29.52
N THR A 39 12.15 -27.87 -28.70
CA THR A 39 11.07 -27.59 -27.77
C THR A 39 11.51 -26.34 -27.01
N PRO A 40 10.79 -25.20 -27.12
CA PRO A 40 11.13 -24.05 -26.31
C PRO A 40 11.11 -24.57 -24.88
N ALA A 41 12.25 -24.50 -24.19
CA ALA A 41 12.37 -25.01 -22.84
C ALA A 41 11.29 -24.33 -22.01
N TYR A 42 10.20 -25.03 -21.73
CA TYR A 42 9.13 -24.53 -20.89
C TYR A 42 9.75 -24.37 -19.50
N LEU A 43 10.18 -23.15 -19.19
CA LEU A 43 10.67 -22.81 -17.87
C LEU A 43 9.57 -23.18 -16.88
N SER A 44 9.93 -23.91 -15.84
CA SER A 44 9.00 -24.20 -14.75
C SER A 44 8.56 -22.89 -14.10
N THR A 45 7.37 -22.87 -13.52
CA THR A 45 6.82 -21.67 -12.85
C THR A 45 7.77 -21.09 -11.79
N ALA A 46 8.57 -21.95 -11.13
CA ALA A 46 9.60 -21.53 -10.19
C ALA A 46 10.76 -20.79 -10.87
N GLN A 47 11.21 -21.25 -12.03
CA GLN A 47 12.28 -20.58 -12.79
C GLN A 47 11.82 -19.24 -13.37
N ILE A 48 10.56 -19.16 -13.81
CA ILE A 48 9.96 -17.89 -14.25
C ILE A 48 9.87 -16.91 -13.07
N ALA A 49 9.50 -17.39 -11.88
CA ALA A 49 9.45 -16.56 -10.67
C ALA A 49 10.84 -16.05 -10.26
N ASP A 50 11.86 -16.90 -10.30
CA ASP A 50 13.25 -16.51 -10.01
C ASP A 50 13.77 -15.51 -11.04
N GLU A 51 13.47 -15.70 -12.32
CA GLU A 51 13.89 -14.79 -13.39
C GLU A 51 13.19 -13.43 -13.27
N LEU A 52 11.89 -13.41 -12.94
CA LEU A 52 11.16 -12.18 -12.63
C LEU A 52 11.72 -11.48 -11.39
N LEU A 53 12.01 -12.22 -10.32
CA LEU A 53 12.61 -11.66 -9.09
C LEU A 53 14.02 -11.11 -9.31
N SER A 54 14.75 -11.65 -10.29
CA SER A 54 16.06 -11.17 -10.70
C SER A 54 16.01 -9.99 -11.68
N SER A 55 14.83 -9.68 -12.23
CA SER A 55 14.64 -8.56 -13.15
C SER A 55 14.75 -7.24 -12.40
N GLU A 56 15.66 -6.36 -12.83
CA GLU A 56 15.82 -5.02 -12.26
C GLU A 56 14.52 -4.21 -12.29
N LEU A 57 13.73 -4.36 -13.36
CA LEU A 57 12.45 -3.64 -13.51
C LEU A 57 11.40 -4.13 -12.49
N PHE A 58 11.38 -5.43 -12.21
CA PHE A 58 10.50 -5.99 -11.19
C PHE A 58 10.91 -5.53 -9.78
N GLN A 59 12.22 -5.51 -9.49
CA GLN A 59 12.74 -5.00 -8.22
C GLN A 59 12.42 -3.51 -8.03
N GLN A 60 12.57 -2.69 -9.07
CA GLN A 60 12.19 -1.28 -9.03
C GLN A 60 10.70 -1.07 -8.71
N GLN A 61 9.82 -1.86 -9.33
CA GLN A 61 8.39 -1.80 -9.02
C GLN A 61 8.09 -2.25 -7.58
N LEU A 62 8.79 -3.28 -7.10
CA LEU A 62 8.63 -3.76 -5.73
C LEU A 62 9.10 -2.71 -4.71
N ASP A 63 10.20 -2.02 -4.99
CA ASP A 63 10.71 -0.91 -4.19
C ASP A 63 9.75 0.28 -4.19
N GLU A 64 9.14 0.60 -5.33
CA GLU A 64 8.14 1.66 -5.43
C GLU A 64 6.89 1.35 -4.59
N VAL A 65 6.39 0.11 -4.67
CA VAL A 65 5.26 -0.36 -3.85
C VAL A 65 5.62 -0.34 -2.37
N ALA A 66 6.83 -0.79 -2.01
CA ALA A 66 7.31 -0.77 -0.63
C ALA A 66 7.42 0.67 -0.09
N ALA A 67 7.92 1.59 -0.89
CA ALA A 67 8.03 3.01 -0.54
C ALA A 67 6.65 3.65 -0.36
N GLU A 68 5.70 3.34 -1.24
CA GLU A 68 4.32 3.83 -1.14
C GLU A 68 3.63 3.29 0.11
N LEU A 69 3.77 1.99 0.38
CA LEU A 69 3.24 1.37 1.59
C LEU A 69 3.83 1.99 2.85
N ALA A 70 5.15 2.20 2.88
CA ALA A 70 5.82 2.84 4.02
C ALA A 70 5.31 4.27 4.25
N ARG A 71 5.12 5.05 3.18
CA ARG A 71 4.53 6.40 3.27
C ARG A 71 3.09 6.35 3.78
N GLY A 72 2.27 5.45 3.24
CA GLY A 72 0.87 5.28 3.64
C GLY A 72 0.74 4.91 5.12
N ILE A 73 1.52 3.92 5.59
CA ILE A 73 1.55 3.52 6.99
C ILE A 73 1.98 4.69 7.87
N ARG A 74 3.05 5.40 7.49
CA ARG A 74 3.53 6.54 8.27
C ARG A 74 2.46 7.62 8.43
N LEU A 75 1.78 8.00 7.35
CA LEU A 75 0.71 9.00 7.38
C LEU A 75 -0.47 8.54 8.24
N GLN A 76 -0.89 7.28 8.11
CA GLN A 76 -1.97 6.73 8.94
C GLN A 76 -1.60 6.72 10.43
N VAL A 77 -0.36 6.33 10.76
CA VAL A 77 0.13 6.35 12.14
C VAL A 77 0.20 7.78 12.65
N GLU A 78 0.77 8.72 11.90
CA GLU A 78 0.86 10.13 12.30
C GLU A 78 -0.54 10.74 12.55
N GLN A 79 -1.51 10.46 11.68
CA GLN A 79 -2.88 10.94 11.85
C GLN A 79 -3.56 10.32 13.07
N ALA A 80 -3.53 8.99 13.19
CA ALA A 80 -4.19 8.29 14.29
C ALA A 80 -3.58 8.65 15.65
N LEU A 81 -2.25 8.69 15.72
CA LEU A 81 -1.54 8.99 16.97
C LEU A 81 -1.64 10.48 17.32
N GLY A 82 -1.55 11.37 16.32
CA GLY A 82 -1.65 12.81 16.52
C GLY A 82 -2.98 13.20 17.16
N THR A 83 -4.10 12.77 16.58
CA THR A 83 -5.43 13.04 17.13
C THR A 83 -5.61 12.41 18.51
N ALA A 84 -5.20 11.15 18.70
CA ALA A 84 -5.32 10.50 20.01
C ALA A 84 -4.49 11.20 21.10
N ILE A 85 -3.30 11.69 20.77
CA ILE A 85 -2.46 12.46 21.71
C ILE A 85 -3.11 13.80 22.04
N GLU A 86 -3.62 14.53 21.05
CA GLU A 86 -4.33 15.79 21.27
C GLU A 86 -5.55 15.60 22.18
N ASP A 87 -6.37 14.57 21.93
CA ASP A 87 -7.54 14.25 22.75
C ASP A 87 -7.14 13.94 24.19
N VAL A 88 -6.11 13.12 24.40
CA VAL A 88 -5.61 12.78 25.74
C VAL A 88 -5.05 14.00 26.46
N ILE A 89 -4.32 14.87 25.76
CA ILE A 89 -3.79 16.11 26.34
C ILE A 89 -4.93 17.03 26.76
N ASN A 90 -5.91 17.25 25.89
CA ASN A 90 -7.05 18.11 26.18
C ASN A 90 -7.86 17.58 27.37
N GLU A 91 -8.15 16.28 27.40
CA GLU A 91 -8.86 15.66 28.52
C GLU A 91 -8.07 15.76 29.83
N ALA A 92 -6.75 15.58 29.79
CA ALA A 92 -5.90 15.73 30.96
C ALA A 92 -5.88 17.17 31.48
N LEU A 93 -5.82 18.16 30.57
CA LEU A 93 -5.86 19.58 30.92
C LEU A 93 -7.22 19.96 31.52
N ASP A 94 -8.33 19.52 30.94
CA ASP A 94 -9.68 19.81 31.45
C ASP A 94 -9.89 19.22 32.84
N ARG A 95 -9.50 17.95 33.04
CA ARG A 95 -9.57 17.30 34.36
C ARG A 95 -8.68 18.01 35.38
N ASN A 96 -7.47 18.41 34.98
CA ASN A 96 -6.57 19.12 35.87
C ASN A 96 -7.11 20.50 36.26
N ASN A 97 -7.65 21.25 35.29
CA ASN A 97 -8.26 22.56 35.54
C ASN A 97 -9.45 22.45 36.49
N ALA A 98 -10.35 21.50 36.24
CA ALA A 98 -11.50 21.26 37.12
C ALA A 98 -11.07 20.88 38.54
N ARG A 99 -10.10 19.96 38.68
CA ARG A 99 -9.59 19.52 39.98
C ARG A 99 -8.86 20.63 40.72
N SER A 100 -8.04 21.40 40.01
CA SER A 100 -7.28 22.52 40.58
C SER A 100 -8.23 23.63 41.03
N PHE A 101 -9.25 23.95 40.25
CA PHE A 101 -10.27 24.93 40.62
C PHE A 101 -10.99 24.51 41.90
N GLU A 102 -11.45 23.27 41.99
CA GLU A 102 -12.17 22.79 43.18
C GLU A 102 -11.26 22.75 44.42
N LEU A 103 -9.99 22.33 44.28
CA LEU A 103 -9.03 22.37 45.38
C LEU A 103 -8.76 23.79 45.87
N ILE A 104 -8.58 24.75 44.95
CA ILE A 104 -8.39 26.15 45.30
C ILE A 104 -9.65 26.69 45.98
N ARG A 105 -10.83 26.35 45.47
CA ARG A 105 -12.11 26.78 46.05
C ARG A 105 -12.27 26.28 47.48
N VAL A 106 -12.02 24.99 47.72
CA VAL A 106 -12.09 24.38 49.06
C VAL A 106 -11.04 25.00 49.98
N GLN A 107 -9.79 25.15 49.53
CA GLN A 107 -8.74 25.81 50.34
C GLN A 107 -9.09 27.25 50.69
N LEU A 108 -9.69 28.00 49.75
CA LEU A 108 -10.16 29.35 50.02
C LEU A 108 -11.35 29.34 50.99
N GLU A 109 -12.34 28.46 50.82
CA GLU A 109 -13.48 28.31 51.74
C GLU A 109 -13.02 27.99 53.17
N ASP A 110 -12.02 27.12 53.32
CA ASP A 110 -11.42 26.77 54.61
C ASP A 110 -10.61 27.91 55.22
N ALA A 111 -9.90 28.70 54.39
CA ALA A 111 -9.07 29.81 54.84
C ALA A 111 -9.86 31.12 55.06
N VAL A 112 -11.04 31.29 54.46
CA VAL A 112 -11.87 32.50 54.54
C VAL A 112 -12.18 32.92 55.98
N PRO A 113 -12.57 32.03 56.92
CA PRO A 113 -12.85 32.41 58.30
C PRO A 113 -11.62 32.99 59.02
N GLU A 114 -10.44 32.39 58.80
CA GLU A 114 -9.20 32.84 59.42
C GLU A 114 -8.72 34.17 58.81
N LEU A 115 -8.84 34.32 57.48
CA LEU A 115 -8.57 35.57 56.77
C LEU A 115 -9.51 36.70 57.21
N LEU A 116 -10.79 36.40 57.44
CA LEU A 116 -11.77 37.34 58.00
C LEU A 116 -11.41 37.74 59.42
N ALA A 117 -11.10 36.78 60.29
CA ALA A 117 -10.70 37.05 61.67
C ALA A 117 -9.45 37.95 61.72
N LYS A 118 -8.46 37.65 60.87
CA LYS A 118 -7.24 38.45 60.73
C LYS A 118 -7.53 39.86 60.20
N ALA A 119 -8.39 39.99 59.19
CA ALA A 119 -8.79 41.29 58.66
C ALA A 119 -9.60 42.13 59.66
N MET A 120 -10.39 41.50 60.54
CA MET A 120 -11.11 42.18 61.62
C MET A 120 -10.17 42.62 62.75
N GLN A 121 -9.17 41.80 63.10
CA GLN A 121 -8.11 42.18 64.04
C GLN A 121 -7.28 43.35 63.50
N ASP A 122 -6.84 43.30 62.25
CA ASP A 122 -6.06 44.39 61.62
C ASP A 122 -6.85 45.70 61.50
N LYS A 123 -8.18 45.62 61.36
CA LYS A 123 -9.05 46.80 61.33
C LYS A 123 -9.46 47.31 62.73
N GLY A 124 -8.97 46.70 63.81
CA GLY A 124 -9.32 47.10 65.18
C GLY A 124 -10.80 46.88 65.52
N ILE A 125 -11.48 45.99 64.79
CA ILE A 125 -12.87 45.59 65.07
C ILE A 125 -12.82 44.36 65.99
N SER A 126 -12.27 44.54 67.17
CA SER A 126 -12.47 43.62 68.30
C SER A 126 -13.09 44.43 69.42
N ARG A 127 -14.38 44.17 69.67
CA ARG A 127 -15.02 44.47 70.95
C ARG A 127 -15.16 43.16 71.72
#